data_AF-A0A388LIW8-F1
#
_entry.id   AF-A0A388LIW8-F1
#
_cell.length_a   1.000
_cell.length_b   1.000
_cell.length_c   1.000
_cell.angle_alpha   90.00
_cell.angle_beta   90.00
_cell.angle_gamma   90.00
#
_symmetry.space_group_name_H-M   'P 1'
#
loop_
_entity.id
_entity.type
_entity.pdbx_description
1 polymer ?
#
loop_
_entity_poly.entity_id
_entity_poly.type
_entity_poly.pdbx_seq_one_letter_code
_entity_poly.pdbx_strand_id
1 'polypeptide(L)'
;MNDRQTVPRSWLTQLAKKLAFTSSFISAERLAMVTRQLSASDDSDDGVEEEGKGGASVSVSVVPSWTELVPGYKHGSRGEQAAGAGKNDEDDSDDDGVGIGSVDVAGKGLQAEKVAAVTNSSFPDVDNLDASIRYLNQMLVVYGFPSPLDLTPTPADNAAVAKTCNCLYALLQQRQRDIGFRDSMNEQRQRLMSATSRLEAKVERLETQLSSKDRELTTMTLEKQKMAAAHRVQVEKLQAERDEFQRMSIGMQQLRVQQAHEIRKKEKEYTKLQERLNQVVMEKKKESKAGMDIVNMLQKEGRQRGTWSGKKADSDFYKMIVDSYEAKKQELLVENADLRASLRSLQADMRELLNSQGHVKGEANHMGAGVMMTPCETPLRGRTDIFDLPYHLTRDEIENSMRAKIASIRERMEHLQSAQSMAAERETATQRELDLEAQLLEARSLIQEQESIIEMSISIGDTPGHSERMNMELQQEAALSAMEEDRALLEERKRQLESERAAYESMALQLDEERRKLGRERRKLEEEQRAWQTSLQLWGDANVPSLQEDGHHHILGASDVDISHSKLKQNGADRLSQEEKFRLPIPPLGDTV
;
A
#
# COMPACT_ATOMS: atom_id res chain seq x y z
N MET A 1 67.66 -5.81 9.79
CA MET A 1 66.76 -6.26 8.73
C MET A 1 65.48 -5.45 8.85
N ASN A 2 65.31 -4.50 7.93
CA ASN A 2 64.17 -3.59 7.85
C ASN A 2 63.22 -4.15 6.78
N ASP A 3 61.98 -4.48 7.15
CA ASP A 3 60.89 -4.65 6.19
C ASP A 3 59.73 -3.73 6.61
N ARG A 4 59.69 -2.56 5.96
CA ARG A 4 58.54 -1.66 6.00
C ARG A 4 57.56 -2.13 4.92
N GLN A 5 56.42 -2.67 5.34
CA GLN A 5 55.29 -2.93 4.45
C GLN A 5 54.76 -1.60 3.89
N THR A 6 54.86 -1.44 2.57
CA THR A 6 54.30 -0.34 1.80
C THR A 6 52.80 -0.54 1.62
N VAL A 7 52.00 0.37 2.18
CA VAL A 7 50.54 0.40 1.95
C VAL A 7 50.28 0.79 0.49
N PRO A 8 49.44 0.05 -0.25
CA PRO A 8 49.13 0.35 -1.65
C PRO A 8 48.56 1.77 -1.81
N ARG A 9 49.11 2.54 -2.78
CA ARG A 9 48.63 3.91 -3.08
C ARG A 9 47.13 3.99 -3.39
N SER A 10 46.53 2.90 -3.85
CA SER A 10 45.08 2.77 -4.11
C SER A 10 44.23 2.88 -2.83
N TRP A 11 44.74 2.37 -1.71
CA TRP A 11 44.06 2.44 -0.41
C TRP A 11 44.05 3.86 0.13
N LEU A 12 45.18 4.57 0.03
CA LEU A 12 45.28 5.98 0.44
C LEU A 12 44.39 6.88 -0.43
N THR A 13 44.24 6.59 -1.73
CA THR A 13 43.33 7.34 -2.61
C THR A 13 41.86 7.06 -2.33
N GLN A 14 41.48 5.83 -1.99
CA GLN A 14 40.10 5.53 -1.58
C GLN A 14 39.75 6.14 -0.22
N LEU A 15 40.69 6.16 0.73
CA LEU A 15 40.50 6.82 2.02
C LEU A 15 40.37 8.35 1.86
N ALA A 16 41.19 8.96 1.00
CA ALA A 16 41.11 10.38 0.69
C ALA A 16 39.78 10.75 0.00
N LYS A 17 39.28 9.90 -0.93
CA LYS A 17 37.96 10.09 -1.56
C LYS A 17 36.81 9.98 -0.56
N LYS A 18 36.86 9.02 0.37
CA LYS A 18 35.86 8.88 1.44
C LYS A 18 35.87 10.08 2.40
N LEU A 19 37.05 10.56 2.80
CA LEU A 19 37.19 11.73 3.67
C LEU A 19 36.78 13.04 2.98
N ALA A 20 37.03 13.17 1.67
CA ALA A 20 36.56 14.31 0.89
C ALA A 20 35.03 14.32 0.74
N PHE A 21 34.42 13.15 0.53
CA PHE A 21 32.96 13.02 0.43
C PHE A 21 32.27 13.37 1.75
N THR A 22 32.78 12.88 2.88
CA THR A 22 32.23 13.21 4.20
C THR A 22 32.43 14.68 4.57
N SER A 23 33.57 15.28 4.21
CA SER A 23 33.83 16.71 4.42
C SER A 23 32.91 17.62 3.57
N SER A 24 32.66 17.24 2.31
CA SER A 24 31.69 17.93 1.45
C SER A 24 30.27 17.83 1.98
N PHE A 25 29.87 16.65 2.47
CA PHE A 25 28.54 16.42 3.02
C PHE A 25 28.29 17.26 4.28
N ILE A 26 29.26 17.28 5.20
CA ILE A 26 29.18 18.09 6.43
C ILE A 26 29.20 19.59 6.12
N SER A 27 29.95 20.02 5.10
CA SER A 27 29.97 21.44 4.68
C SER A 27 28.66 21.86 4.02
N ALA A 28 28.04 20.99 3.20
CA ALA A 28 26.74 21.24 2.58
C ALA A 28 25.62 21.31 3.63
N GLU A 29 25.68 20.47 4.65
CA GLU A 29 24.71 20.45 5.75
C GLU A 29 24.84 21.70 6.65
N ARG A 30 26.08 22.15 6.89
CA ARG A 30 26.33 23.43 7.59
C ARG A 30 25.88 24.65 6.78
N LEU A 31 26.08 24.64 5.46
CA LEU A 31 25.57 25.69 4.57
C LEU A 31 24.04 25.72 4.60
N ALA A 32 23.37 24.56 4.50
CA ALA A 32 21.91 24.48 4.57
C ALA A 32 21.34 24.94 5.93
N MET A 33 22.06 24.72 7.04
CA MET A 33 21.69 25.26 8.36
C MET A 33 21.81 26.78 8.43
N VAL A 34 22.88 27.36 7.87
CA VAL A 34 23.08 28.81 7.84
C VAL A 34 22.04 29.49 6.94
N THR A 35 21.68 28.90 5.81
CA THR A 35 20.62 29.45 4.94
C THR A 35 19.23 29.41 5.60
N ARG A 36 18.95 28.39 6.42
CA ARG A 36 17.71 28.32 7.22
C ARG A 36 17.66 29.30 8.39
N GLN A 37 18.81 29.67 8.96
CA GLN A 37 18.88 30.71 10.00
C GLN A 37 18.77 32.12 9.41
N LEU A 38 19.28 32.34 8.20
CA LEU A 38 19.16 33.62 7.50
C LEU A 38 17.74 33.87 6.95
N SER A 39 16.99 32.84 6.55
CA SER A 39 15.60 32.99 6.11
C SER A 39 14.59 33.21 7.24
N ALA A 40 15.01 33.09 8.51
CA ALA A 40 14.13 33.24 9.67
C ALA A 40 14.30 34.61 10.38
N SER A 41 15.16 35.49 9.85
CA SER A 41 15.53 36.76 10.51
C SER A 41 15.05 38.02 9.77
N ASP A 42 14.17 37.89 8.76
CA ASP A 42 13.82 38.99 7.83
C ASP A 42 12.31 39.32 7.79
N ASP A 43 11.56 39.05 8.87
CA ASP A 43 10.18 39.52 9.03
C ASP A 43 10.03 40.23 10.39
N SER A 44 10.40 41.51 10.42
CA SER A 44 9.99 42.46 11.45
C SER A 44 10.02 43.89 10.89
N ASP A 45 8.88 44.55 11.01
CA ASP A 45 8.63 46.00 10.96
C ASP A 45 8.33 46.65 9.59
N ASP A 46 7.05 46.97 9.36
CA ASP A 46 6.61 48.36 9.20
C ASP A 46 5.08 48.45 9.33
N GLY A 47 4.64 49.29 10.27
CA GLY A 47 3.24 49.64 10.47
C GLY A 47 2.84 50.90 9.69
N VAL A 48 1.59 50.95 9.20
CA VAL A 48 0.89 52.20 8.90
C VAL A 48 -0.59 52.04 9.26
N GLU A 49 -1.08 53.00 10.04
CA GLU A 49 -2.47 53.22 10.44
C GLU A 49 -3.38 53.54 9.24
N GLU A 50 -4.63 53.07 9.25
CA GLU A 50 -5.78 53.93 8.94
C GLU A 50 -7.10 53.38 9.49
N GLU A 51 -7.86 54.27 10.12
CA GLU A 51 -9.19 54.04 10.70
C GLU A 51 -10.29 53.85 9.65
N GLY A 52 -11.37 53.16 10.03
CA GLY A 52 -12.71 53.65 9.69
C GLY A 52 -13.80 52.62 9.36
N LYS A 53 -14.74 52.46 10.32
CA LYS A 53 -16.21 52.24 10.16
C LYS A 53 -16.64 51.02 9.31
N GLY A 54 -17.29 50.01 9.88
CA GLY A 54 -18.60 50.11 10.54
C GLY A 54 -19.69 49.64 9.57
N GLY A 55 -20.32 48.49 9.84
CA GLY A 55 -21.45 48.00 9.04
C GLY A 55 -21.84 46.56 9.33
N ALA A 56 -22.70 46.37 10.33
CA ALA A 56 -23.41 45.12 10.55
C ALA A 56 -24.55 44.98 9.54
N SER A 57 -24.70 43.79 8.95
CA SER A 57 -26.01 43.32 8.48
C SER A 57 -26.06 41.79 8.45
N VAL A 58 -26.96 41.27 9.28
CA VAL A 58 -27.48 39.91 9.31
C VAL A 58 -28.43 39.71 8.14
N SER A 59 -28.31 38.60 7.39
CA SER A 59 -29.45 37.83 6.85
C SER A 59 -28.93 36.62 6.05
N VAL A 60 -29.18 35.40 6.54
CA VAL A 60 -30.26 34.49 6.12
C VAL A 60 -29.70 33.37 5.25
N SER A 61 -29.79 32.18 5.83
CA SER A 61 -29.63 30.87 5.24
C SER A 61 -30.51 30.66 4.01
N VAL A 62 -29.90 30.27 2.89
CA VAL A 62 -30.59 29.55 1.82
C VAL A 62 -29.70 28.40 1.38
N VAL A 63 -30.22 27.19 1.54
CA VAL A 63 -29.66 25.93 1.03
C VAL A 63 -30.15 25.74 -0.41
N PRO A 64 -29.28 25.33 -1.35
CA PRO A 64 -29.68 24.49 -2.48
C PRO A 64 -28.86 23.19 -2.46
N SER A 65 -29.48 22.04 -2.19
CA SER A 65 -30.06 21.14 -3.21
C SER A 65 -29.04 20.73 -4.28
N TRP A 66 -28.38 19.60 -4.06
CA TRP A 66 -27.55 18.90 -5.02
C TRP A 66 -28.41 18.16 -6.04
N THR A 67 -28.39 18.61 -7.29
CA THR A 67 -28.66 17.76 -8.47
C THR A 67 -28.04 18.41 -9.71
N GLU A 68 -27.46 17.55 -10.55
CA GLU A 68 -26.93 17.79 -11.91
C GLU A 68 -25.47 18.25 -12.03
N LEU A 69 -24.61 17.31 -12.45
CA LEU A 69 -23.87 17.45 -13.72
C LEU A 69 -23.23 16.10 -14.11
N VAL A 70 -23.72 15.51 -15.20
CA VAL A 70 -23.02 14.48 -15.99
C VAL A 70 -22.76 15.08 -17.38
N PRO A 71 -21.50 15.33 -17.77
CA PRO A 71 -21.11 15.49 -19.17
C PRO A 71 -20.73 14.10 -19.73
N GLY A 72 -21.14 13.64 -20.92
CA GLY A 72 -21.28 14.33 -22.19
C GLY A 72 -20.24 13.79 -23.18
N TYR A 73 -20.34 12.51 -23.56
CA TYR A 73 -19.47 11.83 -24.53
C TYR A 73 -19.84 12.20 -25.98
N LYS A 74 -18.85 12.59 -26.80
CA LYS A 74 -18.97 12.72 -28.26
C LYS A 74 -18.16 11.62 -28.98
N HIS A 75 -18.75 11.11 -30.05
CA HIS A 75 -18.23 10.09 -30.98
C HIS A 75 -17.49 10.70 -32.18
N GLY A 76 -16.54 9.94 -32.74
CA GLY A 76 -16.04 10.00 -34.13
C GLY A 76 -14.93 8.95 -34.29
N SER A 77 -15.13 7.75 -34.85
CA SER A 77 -15.49 7.31 -36.22
C SER A 77 -14.30 7.25 -37.18
N ARG A 78 -13.83 6.02 -37.46
CA ARG A 78 -13.13 5.52 -38.66
C ARG A 78 -13.03 3.99 -38.47
N GLY A 79 -13.32 3.09 -39.40
CA GLY A 79 -13.51 3.10 -40.85
C GLY A 79 -12.97 1.74 -41.31
N GLU A 80 -13.85 0.86 -41.78
CA GLU A 80 -13.60 -0.54 -42.17
C GLU A 80 -12.75 -0.69 -43.44
N GLN A 81 -12.05 -1.84 -43.54
CA GLN A 81 -11.96 -2.72 -44.72
C GLN A 81 -11.38 -4.08 -44.26
N ALA A 82 -12.16 -5.18 -44.31
CA ALA A 82 -12.22 -6.22 -45.36
C ALA A 82 -10.94 -7.08 -45.44
N ALA A 83 -10.90 -8.42 -45.54
CA ALA A 83 -11.82 -9.54 -45.72
C ALA A 83 -11.11 -10.80 -45.15
N GLY A 84 -11.76 -11.87 -44.69
CA GLY A 84 -12.20 -12.94 -45.58
C GLY A 84 -12.04 -14.33 -44.93
N ALA A 85 -13.13 -15.10 -44.98
CA ALA A 85 -13.26 -16.56 -45.08
C ALA A 85 -12.72 -17.52 -43.99
N GLY A 86 -13.66 -18.25 -43.38
CA GLY A 86 -13.43 -19.54 -42.74
C GLY A 86 -14.76 -20.14 -42.24
N LYS A 87 -15.28 -21.14 -42.97
CA LYS A 87 -16.51 -21.92 -42.71
C LYS A 87 -16.32 -22.95 -41.59
N ASN A 88 -17.45 -23.57 -41.20
CA ASN A 88 -17.68 -24.82 -40.44
C ASN A 88 -18.07 -24.60 -38.96
N ASP A 89 -19.02 -25.28 -38.32
CA ASP A 89 -20.00 -26.36 -38.61
C ASP A 89 -21.10 -26.26 -37.50
N GLU A 90 -22.37 -26.52 -37.81
CA GLU A 90 -23.23 -27.61 -37.26
C GLU A 90 -23.83 -27.40 -35.84
N ASP A 91 -25.17 -27.53 -35.79
CA ASP A 91 -26.06 -27.89 -34.65
C ASP A 91 -26.13 -26.90 -33.46
N ASP A 92 -27.23 -26.70 -32.72
CA ASP A 92 -28.42 -27.51 -32.49
C ASP A 92 -29.67 -26.60 -32.39
N SER A 93 -30.81 -27.18 -32.75
CA SER A 93 -32.13 -26.58 -32.62
C SER A 93 -32.65 -26.83 -31.22
N ASP A 94 -32.80 -25.79 -30.40
CA ASP A 94 -33.69 -25.83 -29.24
C ASP A 94 -34.58 -24.59 -29.19
N ASP A 95 -35.86 -24.90 -29.37
CA ASP A 95 -37.05 -24.08 -29.23
C ASP A 95 -37.26 -23.79 -27.74
N ASP A 96 -37.06 -22.54 -27.32
CA ASP A 96 -37.62 -22.05 -26.06
C ASP A 96 -38.18 -20.64 -26.27
N GLY A 97 -39.50 -20.62 -26.48
CA GLY A 97 -40.31 -19.41 -26.53
C GLY A 97 -40.29 -18.67 -25.20
N VAL A 98 -39.56 -17.55 -25.16
CA VAL A 98 -39.68 -16.55 -24.09
C VAL A 98 -40.51 -15.38 -24.63
N GLY A 99 -41.77 -15.36 -24.22
CA GLY A 99 -42.68 -14.24 -24.46
C GLY A 99 -42.19 -12.97 -23.76
N ILE A 100 -41.85 -11.95 -24.54
CA ILE A 100 -41.66 -10.59 -24.04
C ILE A 100 -42.96 -9.82 -24.29
N GLY A 101 -43.63 -9.51 -23.18
CA GLY A 101 -44.84 -8.69 -23.16
C GLY A 101 -44.58 -7.30 -23.72
N SER A 102 -45.32 -6.97 -24.78
CA SER A 102 -45.46 -5.61 -25.26
C SER A 102 -46.35 -4.83 -24.30
N VAL A 103 -45.83 -3.75 -23.73
CA VAL A 103 -46.56 -2.81 -22.89
C VAL A 103 -47.47 -1.98 -23.80
N ASP A 104 -48.78 -2.26 -23.74
CA ASP A 104 -49.80 -1.46 -24.41
C ASP A 104 -49.93 -0.09 -23.72
N VAL A 105 -49.36 0.94 -24.35
CA VAL A 105 -49.73 2.33 -24.09
C VAL A 105 -51.04 2.59 -24.82
N ALA A 106 -52.12 2.72 -24.05
CA ALA A 106 -53.47 3.03 -24.51
C ALA A 106 -53.52 4.41 -25.21
N GLY A 107 -53.39 4.41 -26.53
CA GLY A 107 -53.71 5.53 -27.42
C GLY A 107 -54.97 5.21 -28.22
N LYS A 108 -56.02 5.99 -28.00
CA LYS A 108 -57.37 5.85 -28.61
C LYS A 108 -57.33 5.62 -30.13
N GLY A 109 -57.66 4.40 -30.55
CA GLY A 109 -57.94 4.02 -31.95
C GLY A 109 -59.37 3.51 -32.10
N LEU A 110 -60.36 4.39 -31.98
CA LEU A 110 -61.70 4.10 -32.49
C LEU A 110 -61.63 4.07 -34.02
N GLN A 111 -62.12 2.98 -34.62
CA GLN A 111 -62.30 2.71 -36.06
C GLN A 111 -61.29 1.78 -36.79
N ALA A 112 -60.58 0.89 -36.11
CA ALA A 112 -59.84 -0.19 -36.79
C ALA A 112 -60.64 -1.51 -36.97
N GLU A 113 -61.71 -1.72 -36.17
CA GLU A 113 -62.39 -3.02 -36.07
C GLU A 113 -63.39 -3.32 -37.21
N LYS A 114 -63.81 -2.31 -37.99
CA LYS A 114 -64.74 -2.49 -39.13
C LYS A 114 -64.07 -2.69 -40.49
N VAL A 115 -62.74 -2.61 -40.57
CA VAL A 115 -62.01 -2.73 -41.84
C VAL A 115 -61.46 -4.14 -42.08
N ALA A 116 -61.45 -5.01 -41.06
CA ALA A 116 -60.94 -6.38 -41.15
C ALA A 116 -61.93 -7.39 -41.80
N ALA A 117 -63.18 -6.99 -42.10
CA ALA A 117 -64.22 -7.88 -42.59
C ALA A 117 -64.34 -7.98 -44.14
N VAL A 118 -63.42 -7.38 -44.90
CA VAL A 118 -63.39 -7.47 -46.37
C VAL A 118 -62.02 -7.97 -46.85
N THR A 119 -61.63 -9.16 -46.40
CA THR A 119 -60.46 -9.89 -46.94
C THR A 119 -60.86 -11.00 -47.93
N ASN A 120 -62.11 -10.99 -48.40
CA ASN A 120 -62.58 -11.79 -49.54
C ASN A 120 -63.00 -10.87 -50.70
N SER A 121 -62.07 -10.08 -51.23
CA SER A 121 -62.26 -9.48 -52.56
C SER A 121 -61.98 -10.55 -53.60
N SER A 122 -63.01 -11.29 -54.00
CA SER A 122 -62.97 -12.04 -55.26
C SER A 122 -62.49 -11.08 -56.36
N PHE A 123 -61.53 -11.51 -57.17
CA PHE A 123 -61.02 -10.69 -58.27
C PHE A 123 -62.20 -10.22 -59.12
N PRO A 124 -62.19 -8.98 -59.65
CA PRO A 124 -63.28 -8.50 -60.48
C PRO A 124 -63.58 -9.49 -61.62
N ASP A 125 -64.82 -9.95 -61.70
CA ASP A 125 -65.34 -10.85 -62.72
C ASP A 125 -66.58 -10.20 -63.36
N VAL A 126 -67.01 -10.70 -64.52
CA VAL A 126 -68.07 -10.11 -65.34
C VAL A 126 -69.37 -9.92 -64.55
N ASP A 127 -69.68 -10.83 -63.63
CA ASP A 127 -70.90 -10.81 -62.83
C ASP A 127 -70.85 -9.83 -61.63
N ASN A 128 -69.65 -9.39 -61.20
CA ASN A 128 -69.47 -8.57 -60.00
C ASN A 128 -68.86 -7.18 -60.29
N LEU A 129 -68.67 -6.84 -61.57
CA LEU A 129 -67.94 -5.66 -62.01
C LEU A 129 -68.47 -4.35 -61.42
N ASP A 130 -69.79 -4.13 -61.44
CA ASP A 130 -70.41 -2.90 -60.89
C ASP A 130 -70.26 -2.76 -59.37
N ALA A 131 -70.23 -3.88 -58.64
CA ALA A 131 -69.96 -3.88 -57.21
C ALA A 131 -68.47 -3.59 -56.94
N SER A 132 -67.59 -4.21 -57.72
CA SER A 132 -66.13 -4.03 -57.65
C SER A 132 -65.70 -2.60 -58.00
N ILE A 133 -66.30 -1.97 -59.02
CA ILE A 133 -66.04 -0.57 -59.39
C ILE A 133 -66.49 0.39 -58.28
N ARG A 134 -67.68 0.17 -57.71
CA ARG A 134 -68.17 0.99 -56.58
C ARG A 134 -67.26 0.86 -55.35
N TYR A 135 -66.84 -0.35 -55.02
CA TYR A 135 -65.90 -0.60 -53.92
C TYR A 135 -64.54 0.06 -54.18
N LEU A 136 -63.97 -0.08 -55.38
CA LEU A 136 -62.70 0.53 -55.74
C LEU A 136 -62.78 2.06 -55.65
N ASN A 137 -63.84 2.67 -56.19
CA ASN A 137 -64.06 4.11 -56.08
C ASN A 137 -64.24 4.59 -54.63
N GLN A 138 -64.84 3.78 -53.76
CA GLN A 138 -64.91 4.07 -52.32
C GLN A 138 -63.52 3.99 -51.67
N MET A 139 -62.73 2.96 -51.98
CA MET A 139 -61.38 2.80 -51.44
C MET A 139 -60.43 3.90 -51.92
N LEU A 140 -60.53 4.34 -53.17
CA LEU A 140 -59.77 5.49 -53.67
C LEU A 140 -60.06 6.74 -52.84
N VAL A 141 -61.32 7.03 -52.53
CA VAL A 141 -61.67 8.16 -51.65
C VAL A 141 -61.05 7.99 -50.25
N VAL A 142 -61.14 6.80 -49.66
CA VAL A 142 -60.58 6.51 -48.33
C VAL A 142 -59.07 6.74 -48.28
N TYR A 143 -58.34 6.37 -49.34
CA TYR A 143 -56.90 6.57 -49.45
C TYR A 143 -56.51 7.93 -50.06
N GLY A 144 -57.47 8.84 -50.28
CA GLY A 144 -57.21 10.21 -50.74
C GLY A 144 -56.93 10.38 -52.23
N PHE A 145 -57.34 9.42 -53.07
CA PHE A 145 -57.18 9.44 -54.51
C PHE A 145 -58.42 9.98 -55.26
N PRO A 146 -58.25 10.51 -56.49
CA PRO A 146 -59.36 10.99 -57.32
C PRO A 146 -60.41 9.89 -57.61
N SER A 147 -61.69 10.21 -57.38
CA SER A 147 -62.85 9.32 -57.55
C SER A 147 -64.11 10.16 -57.85
N PRO A 148 -65.13 9.65 -58.58
CA PRO A 148 -65.21 8.32 -59.18
C PRO A 148 -64.41 8.22 -60.48
N LEU A 149 -63.72 7.09 -60.65
CA LEU A 149 -63.18 6.67 -61.93
C LEU A 149 -64.27 5.96 -62.73
N ASP A 150 -64.43 6.36 -63.98
CA ASP A 150 -65.23 5.63 -64.95
C ASP A 150 -64.32 4.62 -65.66
N LEU A 151 -64.50 3.33 -65.31
CA LEU A 151 -63.73 2.21 -65.83
C LEU A 151 -64.41 1.57 -67.06
N THR A 152 -65.59 2.06 -67.45
CA THR A 152 -66.33 1.68 -68.66
C THR A 152 -66.66 2.92 -69.51
N PRO A 153 -65.66 3.76 -69.86
CA PRO A 153 -65.92 4.99 -70.58
C PRO A 153 -66.50 4.69 -71.97
N THR A 154 -67.47 5.50 -72.40
CA THR A 154 -67.88 5.50 -73.81
C THR A 154 -66.65 5.78 -74.70
N PRO A 155 -66.52 5.14 -75.89
CA PRO A 155 -65.30 5.16 -76.70
C PRO A 155 -64.84 6.53 -77.22
N ALA A 156 -65.57 7.61 -76.92
CA ALA A 156 -65.23 8.99 -77.25
C ALA A 156 -64.80 9.85 -76.04
N ASP A 157 -64.88 9.35 -74.80
CA ASP A 157 -64.54 10.13 -73.59
C ASP A 157 -63.07 9.94 -73.17
N ASN A 158 -62.18 10.62 -73.91
CA ASN A 158 -60.76 10.66 -73.60
C ASN A 158 -60.46 11.32 -72.24
N ALA A 159 -61.37 12.14 -71.70
CA ALA A 159 -61.18 12.80 -70.41
C ALA A 159 -61.36 11.84 -69.24
N ALA A 160 -62.33 10.92 -69.33
CA ALA A 160 -62.51 9.83 -68.35
C ALA A 160 -61.29 8.89 -68.32
N VAL A 161 -60.78 8.49 -69.49
CA VAL A 161 -59.57 7.67 -69.60
C VAL A 161 -58.35 8.37 -69.00
N ALA A 162 -58.16 9.66 -69.27
CA ALA A 162 -57.05 10.44 -68.71
C ALA A 162 -57.11 10.54 -67.17
N LYS A 163 -58.31 10.70 -66.58
CA LYS A 163 -58.48 10.69 -65.10
C LYS A 163 -58.07 9.35 -64.50
N THR A 164 -58.47 8.25 -65.13
CA THR A 164 -58.10 6.89 -64.71
C THR A 164 -56.59 6.67 -64.82
N CYS A 165 -55.97 7.03 -65.95
CA CYS A 165 -54.52 6.93 -66.12
C CYS A 165 -53.75 7.76 -65.10
N ASN A 166 -54.17 9.00 -64.82
CA ASN A 166 -53.54 9.85 -63.82
C ASN A 166 -53.68 9.29 -62.41
N CYS A 167 -54.83 8.71 -62.07
CA CYS A 167 -55.03 8.05 -60.78
C CYS A 167 -54.13 6.82 -60.64
N LEU A 168 -54.03 5.98 -61.67
CA LEU A 168 -53.11 4.83 -61.70
C LEU A 168 -51.65 5.28 -61.59
N TYR A 169 -51.26 6.35 -62.28
CA TYR A 169 -49.93 6.92 -62.19
C TYR A 169 -49.63 7.41 -60.77
N ALA A 170 -50.56 8.10 -60.11
CA ALA A 170 -50.42 8.55 -58.72
C ALA A 170 -50.28 7.37 -57.74
N LEU A 171 -51.06 6.30 -57.92
CA LEU A 171 -50.97 5.07 -57.13
C LEU A 171 -49.60 4.38 -57.28
N LEU A 172 -49.11 4.28 -58.52
CA LEU A 172 -47.79 3.70 -58.80
C LEU A 172 -46.66 4.57 -58.21
N GLN A 173 -46.76 5.89 -58.34
CA GLN A 173 -45.78 6.82 -57.79
C GLN A 173 -45.78 6.78 -56.25
N GLN A 174 -46.95 6.71 -55.62
CA GLN A 174 -47.07 6.53 -54.18
C GLN A 174 -46.45 5.20 -53.75
N ARG A 175 -46.79 4.10 -54.42
CA ARG A 175 -46.19 2.78 -54.12
C ARG A 175 -44.66 2.81 -54.22
N GLN A 176 -44.10 3.48 -55.23
CA GLN A 176 -42.65 3.62 -55.38
C GLN A 176 -42.03 4.43 -54.24
N ARG A 177 -42.68 5.53 -53.80
CA ARG A 177 -42.27 6.31 -52.63
C ARG A 177 -42.35 5.50 -51.34
N ASP A 178 -43.42 4.74 -51.15
CA ASP A 178 -43.65 3.91 -49.96
C ASP A 178 -42.62 2.79 -49.87
N ILE A 179 -42.27 2.16 -51.00
CA ILE A 179 -41.17 1.19 -51.08
C ILE A 179 -39.86 1.87 -50.69
N GLY A 180 -39.52 3.01 -51.29
CA GLY A 180 -38.29 3.73 -50.95
C GLY A 180 -38.21 4.16 -49.48
N PHE A 181 -39.34 4.61 -48.90
CA PHE A 181 -39.42 4.95 -47.48
C PHE A 181 -39.22 3.71 -46.59
N ARG A 182 -39.90 2.61 -46.91
CA ARG A 182 -39.76 1.35 -46.17
C ARG A 182 -38.34 0.79 -46.26
N ASP A 183 -37.71 0.88 -47.42
CA ASP A 183 -36.33 0.43 -47.63
C ASP A 183 -35.35 1.29 -46.81
N SER A 184 -35.54 2.62 -46.81
CA SER A 184 -34.74 3.53 -45.97
C SER A 184 -34.91 3.26 -44.47
N MET A 185 -36.14 3.02 -44.01
CA MET A 185 -36.41 2.65 -42.61
C MET A 185 -35.81 1.29 -42.25
N ASN A 186 -35.90 0.31 -43.14
CA ASN A 186 -35.28 -1.00 -42.94
C ASN A 186 -33.75 -0.91 -42.87
N GLU A 187 -33.14 -0.08 -43.71
CA GLU A 187 -31.69 0.16 -43.66
C GLU A 187 -31.28 0.83 -42.34
N GLN A 188 -32.03 1.85 -41.88
CA GLN A 188 -31.80 2.47 -40.58
C GLN A 188 -31.95 1.46 -39.43
N ARG A 189 -32.99 0.64 -39.44
CA ARG A 189 -33.20 -0.42 -38.47
C ARG A 189 -32.02 -1.39 -38.45
N GLN A 190 -31.54 -1.84 -39.61
CA GLN A 190 -30.40 -2.74 -39.70
C GLN A 190 -29.12 -2.10 -39.16
N ARG A 191 -28.86 -0.83 -39.49
CA ARG A 191 -27.71 -0.08 -38.95
C ARG A 191 -27.75 0.03 -37.43
N LEU A 192 -28.93 0.33 -36.86
CA LEU A 192 -29.12 0.40 -35.41
C LEU A 192 -28.97 -0.96 -34.73
N MET A 193 -29.49 -2.03 -35.33
CA MET A 193 -29.29 -3.40 -34.82
C MET A 193 -27.81 -3.77 -34.76
N SER A 194 -27.05 -3.50 -35.84
CA SER A 194 -25.61 -3.74 -35.86
C SER A 194 -24.86 -2.86 -34.85
N ALA A 195 -25.27 -1.61 -34.67
CA ALA A 195 -24.68 -0.74 -33.65
C ALA A 195 -24.95 -1.25 -32.23
N THR A 196 -26.17 -1.73 -31.98
CA THR A 196 -26.58 -2.31 -30.69
C THR A 196 -25.75 -3.54 -30.37
N SER A 197 -25.65 -4.51 -31.30
CA SER A 197 -24.83 -5.72 -31.12
C SER A 197 -23.35 -5.40 -30.86
N ARG A 198 -22.78 -4.40 -31.55
CA ARG A 198 -21.41 -3.94 -31.26
C ARG A 198 -21.25 -3.34 -29.87
N LEU A 199 -22.24 -2.58 -29.39
CA LEU A 199 -22.22 -2.00 -28.06
C LEU A 199 -22.39 -3.07 -26.97
N GLU A 200 -23.28 -4.03 -27.17
CA GLU A 200 -23.47 -5.18 -26.27
C GLU A 200 -22.18 -5.98 -26.10
N ALA A 201 -21.51 -6.32 -27.21
CA ALA A 201 -20.22 -7.01 -27.17
C ALA A 201 -19.12 -6.19 -26.47
N LYS A 202 -19.19 -4.85 -26.54
CA LYS A 202 -18.26 -3.97 -25.81
C LYS A 202 -18.57 -3.96 -24.31
N VAL A 203 -19.84 -3.95 -23.93
CA VAL A 203 -20.27 -4.01 -22.52
C VAL A 203 -19.80 -5.31 -21.89
N GLU A 204 -20.03 -6.46 -22.53
CA GLU A 204 -19.60 -7.77 -22.01
C GLU A 204 -18.07 -7.84 -21.81
N ARG A 205 -17.29 -7.29 -22.76
CA ARG A 205 -15.83 -7.19 -22.62
C ARG A 205 -15.41 -6.30 -21.45
N LEU A 206 -16.10 -5.19 -21.22
CA LEU A 206 -15.81 -4.30 -20.09
C LEU A 206 -16.20 -4.94 -18.75
N GLU A 207 -17.30 -5.68 -18.70
CA GLU A 207 -17.74 -6.41 -17.50
C GLU A 207 -16.74 -7.53 -17.13
N THR A 208 -16.25 -8.28 -18.11
CA THR A 208 -15.21 -9.31 -17.88
C THR A 208 -13.90 -8.69 -17.40
N GLN A 209 -13.49 -7.55 -17.96
CA GLN A 209 -12.33 -6.79 -17.48
C GLN A 209 -12.52 -6.27 -16.06
N LEU A 210 -13.70 -5.73 -15.74
CA LEU A 210 -14.04 -5.25 -14.41
C LEU A 210 -13.97 -6.38 -13.38
N SER A 211 -14.56 -7.54 -13.68
CA SER A 211 -14.49 -8.71 -12.81
C SER A 211 -13.05 -9.20 -12.60
N SER A 212 -12.22 -9.17 -13.65
CA SER A 212 -10.78 -9.48 -13.51
C SER A 212 -10.08 -8.49 -12.59
N LYS A 213 -10.31 -7.19 -12.78
CA LYS A 213 -9.71 -6.13 -11.97
C LYS A 213 -10.17 -6.18 -10.51
N ASP A 214 -11.42 -6.52 -10.24
CA ASP A 214 -11.92 -6.72 -8.88
C ASP A 214 -11.22 -7.90 -8.20
N ARG A 215 -11.01 -9.01 -8.91
CA ARG A 215 -10.24 -10.15 -8.38
C ARG A 215 -8.79 -9.74 -8.07
N GLU A 216 -8.11 -9.05 -8.99
CA GLU A 216 -6.77 -8.50 -8.77
C GLU A 216 -6.72 -7.54 -7.56
N LEU A 217 -7.72 -6.67 -7.40
CA LEU A 217 -7.79 -5.77 -6.25
C LEU A 217 -7.95 -6.54 -4.93
N THR A 218 -8.76 -7.60 -4.91
CA THR A 218 -8.91 -8.43 -3.70
C THR A 218 -7.61 -9.14 -3.33
N THR A 219 -6.87 -9.69 -4.30
CA THR A 219 -5.59 -10.35 -4.04
C THR A 219 -4.54 -9.37 -3.53
N MET A 220 -4.38 -8.23 -4.20
CA MET A 220 -3.46 -7.17 -3.77
C MET A 220 -3.79 -6.62 -2.37
N THR A 221 -5.07 -6.53 -2.03
CA THR A 221 -5.52 -6.08 -0.70
C THR A 221 -5.13 -7.08 0.39
N LEU A 222 -5.33 -8.38 0.15
CA LEU A 222 -4.94 -9.43 1.08
C LEU A 222 -3.41 -9.48 1.28
N GLU A 223 -2.65 -9.36 0.20
CA GLU A 223 -1.19 -9.29 0.27
C GLU A 223 -0.72 -8.07 1.05
N LYS A 224 -1.30 -6.89 0.79
CA LYS A 224 -1.01 -5.67 1.55
C LYS A 224 -1.30 -5.85 3.04
N GLN A 225 -2.43 -6.47 3.40
CA GLN A 225 -2.77 -6.75 4.81
C GLN A 225 -1.75 -7.69 5.46
N LYS A 226 -1.34 -8.75 4.75
CA LYS A 226 -0.31 -9.70 5.23
C LYS A 226 1.03 -9.00 5.44
N MET A 227 1.47 -8.19 4.50
CA MET A 227 2.72 -7.43 4.60
C MET A 227 2.67 -6.38 5.72
N ALA A 228 1.55 -5.68 5.88
CA ALA A 228 1.34 -4.76 6.99
C ALA A 228 1.40 -5.47 8.36
N ALA A 229 0.82 -6.67 8.48
CA ALA A 229 0.90 -7.47 9.70
C ALA A 229 2.35 -7.91 10.00
N ALA A 230 3.08 -8.39 8.99
CA ALA A 230 4.50 -8.76 9.13
C ALA A 230 5.36 -7.55 9.54
N HIS A 231 5.10 -6.38 8.96
CA HIS A 231 5.79 -5.14 9.33
C HIS A 231 5.51 -4.74 10.78
N ARG A 232 4.26 -4.84 11.25
CA ARG A 232 3.90 -4.57 12.66
C ARG A 232 4.67 -5.47 13.63
N VAL A 233 4.74 -6.77 13.34
CA VAL A 233 5.53 -7.72 14.14
C VAL A 233 7.01 -7.31 14.19
N GLN A 234 7.58 -6.85 13.08
CA GLN A 234 8.97 -6.39 13.05
C GLN A 234 9.19 -5.12 13.87
N VAL A 235 8.25 -4.17 13.83
CA VAL A 235 8.29 -2.96 14.66
C VAL A 235 8.23 -3.32 16.14
N GLU A 236 7.35 -4.24 16.55
CA GLU A 236 7.24 -4.70 17.93
C GLU A 236 8.52 -5.36 18.43
N LYS A 237 9.19 -6.18 17.59
CA LYS A 237 10.50 -6.77 17.91
C LYS A 237 11.57 -5.71 18.14
N LEU A 238 11.68 -4.74 17.23
CA LEU A 238 12.65 -3.65 17.36
C LEU A 238 12.39 -2.80 18.61
N GLN A 239 11.11 -2.60 18.96
CA GLN A 239 10.74 -1.89 20.17
C GLN A 239 11.15 -2.66 21.43
N ALA A 240 10.92 -3.98 21.46
CA ALA A 240 11.35 -4.85 22.56
C ALA A 240 12.89 -4.87 22.72
N GLU A 241 13.64 -4.97 21.61
CA GLU A 241 15.11 -4.88 21.62
C GLU A 241 15.60 -3.53 22.15
N ARG A 242 14.95 -2.42 21.75
CA ARG A 242 15.25 -1.08 22.26
C ARG A 242 14.99 -0.97 23.76
N ASP A 243 13.88 -1.52 24.25
CA ASP A 243 13.54 -1.53 25.68
C ASP A 243 14.52 -2.39 26.50
N GLU A 244 14.97 -3.52 25.97
CA GLU A 244 16.00 -4.36 26.61
C GLU A 244 17.36 -3.65 26.67
N PHE A 245 17.79 -3.04 25.57
CA PHE A 245 19.02 -2.25 25.53
C PHE A 245 18.99 -1.09 26.53
N GLN A 246 17.86 -0.39 26.62
CA GLN A 246 17.69 0.70 27.58
C GLN A 246 17.76 0.20 29.03
N ARG A 247 17.14 -0.95 29.35
CA ARG A 247 17.25 -1.59 30.66
C ARG A 247 18.69 -1.99 31.00
N MET A 248 19.39 -2.64 30.08
CA MET A 248 20.80 -3.00 30.26
C MET A 248 21.70 -1.77 30.46
N SER A 249 21.47 -0.70 29.69
CA SER A 249 22.21 0.57 29.80
C SER A 249 22.05 1.20 31.18
N ILE A 250 20.81 1.26 31.69
CA ILE A 250 20.51 1.76 33.04
C ILE A 250 21.19 0.88 34.10
N GLY A 251 21.08 -0.45 33.98
CA GLY A 251 21.74 -1.40 34.90
C GLY A 251 23.26 -1.25 34.91
N MET A 252 23.89 -1.10 33.74
CA MET A 252 25.33 -0.85 33.60
C MET A 252 25.74 0.48 34.23
N GLN A 253 24.91 1.52 34.11
CA GLN A 253 25.17 2.81 34.74
C GLN A 253 25.10 2.71 36.27
N GLN A 254 24.11 1.99 36.81
CA GLN A 254 23.99 1.73 38.25
C GLN A 254 25.20 0.94 38.77
N LEU A 255 25.63 -0.10 38.06
CA LEU A 255 26.80 -0.89 38.43
C LEU A 255 28.07 -0.03 38.46
N ARG A 256 28.27 0.85 37.46
CA ARG A 256 29.41 1.80 37.45
C ARG A 256 29.40 2.73 38.66
N VAL A 257 28.23 3.24 39.04
CA VAL A 257 28.09 4.07 40.24
C VAL A 257 28.41 3.26 41.51
N GLN A 258 27.91 2.03 41.62
CA GLN A 258 28.17 1.15 42.76
C GLN A 258 29.65 0.82 42.90
N GLN A 259 30.31 0.44 41.80
CA GLN A 259 31.76 0.18 41.77
C GLN A 259 32.56 1.42 42.17
N ALA A 260 32.17 2.62 41.70
CA ALA A 260 32.82 3.86 42.11
C ALA A 260 32.68 4.12 43.62
N HIS A 261 31.54 3.79 44.23
CA HIS A 261 31.37 3.89 45.68
C HIS A 261 32.24 2.89 46.44
N GLU A 262 32.34 1.65 45.97
CA GLU A 262 33.21 0.64 46.58
C GLU A 262 34.69 1.02 46.51
N ILE A 263 35.14 1.53 45.36
CA ILE A 263 36.51 2.05 45.19
C ILE A 263 36.78 3.17 46.19
N ARG A 264 35.91 4.19 46.29
CA ARG A 264 36.08 5.28 47.27
C ARG A 264 36.10 4.80 48.71
N LYS A 265 35.31 3.76 49.04
CA LYS A 265 35.33 3.14 50.37
C LYS A 265 36.68 2.48 50.65
N LYS A 266 37.21 1.73 49.68
CA LYS A 266 38.53 1.08 49.76
C LYS A 266 39.67 2.08 49.83
N GLU A 267 39.60 3.17 49.08
CA GLU A 267 40.56 4.29 49.18
C GLU A 267 40.58 4.85 50.60
N LYS A 268 39.41 5.13 51.21
CA LYS A 268 39.34 5.61 52.61
C LYS A 268 39.91 4.61 53.61
N GLU A 269 39.65 3.31 53.43
CA GLU A 269 40.24 2.25 54.27
C GLU A 269 41.75 2.20 54.12
N TYR A 270 42.25 2.33 52.89
CA TYR A 270 43.68 2.37 52.57
C TYR A 270 44.37 3.58 53.23
N THR A 271 43.80 4.78 53.12
CA THR A 271 44.34 5.98 53.77
C THR A 271 44.45 5.80 55.28
N LYS A 272 43.41 5.26 55.94
CA LYS A 272 43.44 4.96 57.39
C LYS A 272 44.51 3.92 57.75
N LEU A 273 44.69 2.91 56.91
CA LEU A 273 45.71 1.88 57.14
C LEU A 273 47.12 2.46 56.98
N GLN A 274 47.31 3.32 55.98
CA GLN A 274 48.54 4.04 55.72
C GLN A 274 48.90 5.00 56.86
N GLU A 275 47.92 5.73 57.42
CA GLU A 275 48.08 6.55 58.62
C GLU A 275 48.53 5.73 59.83
N ARG A 276 47.89 4.58 60.10
CA ARG A 276 48.30 3.67 61.19
C ARG A 276 49.70 3.12 60.98
N LEU A 277 50.06 2.74 59.76
CA LEU A 277 51.40 2.27 59.44
C LEU A 277 52.43 3.37 59.71
N ASN A 278 52.16 4.60 59.26
CA ASN A 278 53.02 5.75 59.54
C ASN A 278 53.15 6.02 61.04
N GLN A 279 52.04 5.93 61.79
CA GLN A 279 52.03 6.03 63.25
C GLN A 279 52.99 5.01 63.89
N VAL A 280 52.87 3.73 63.53
CA VAL A 280 53.74 2.64 64.03
C VAL A 280 55.20 2.86 63.64
N VAL A 281 55.47 3.30 62.41
CA VAL A 281 56.85 3.61 61.96
C VAL A 281 57.44 4.79 62.76
N MET A 282 56.64 5.82 63.05
CA MET A 282 57.06 6.97 63.85
C MET A 282 57.27 6.59 65.32
N GLU A 283 56.40 5.77 65.90
CA GLU A 283 56.54 5.22 67.26
C GLU A 283 57.81 4.36 67.37
N LYS A 284 58.07 3.48 66.40
CA LYS A 284 59.31 2.68 66.35
C LYS A 284 60.57 3.55 66.23
N LYS A 285 60.52 4.65 65.47
CA LYS A 285 61.61 5.65 65.41
C LYS A 285 61.80 6.40 66.72
N LYS A 286 60.73 6.58 67.52
CA LYS A 286 60.76 7.27 68.81
C LYS A 286 61.24 6.34 69.95
N GLU A 287 60.85 5.07 69.92
CA GLU A 287 61.34 4.00 70.81
C GLU A 287 62.83 3.72 70.59
N SER A 288 63.34 3.86 69.36
CA SER A 288 64.78 3.79 69.09
C SER A 288 65.62 4.87 69.82
N LYS A 289 65.00 5.87 70.45
CA LYS A 289 65.67 6.94 71.22
C LYS A 289 65.42 6.84 72.73
N ALA A 290 64.65 5.85 73.20
CA ALA A 290 64.44 5.56 74.61
C ALA A 290 64.77 4.08 74.85
N GLY A 291 66.04 3.81 75.14
CA GLY A 291 66.49 2.47 75.52
C GLY A 291 65.89 2.06 76.87
N MET A 292 65.17 0.94 76.88
CA MET A 292 64.95 0.13 78.06
C MET A 292 64.75 -1.31 77.61
N ASP A 293 65.83 -2.10 77.65
CA ASP A 293 65.78 -3.55 77.50
C ASP A 293 64.96 -4.14 78.66
N ILE A 294 63.80 -4.71 78.36
CA ILE A 294 63.09 -5.59 79.28
C ILE A 294 63.38 -7.03 78.85
N VAL A 295 64.41 -7.56 79.50
CA VAL A 295 64.72 -8.99 79.56
C VAL A 295 63.63 -9.68 80.38
N ASN A 296 62.81 -10.45 79.65
CA ASN A 296 62.20 -11.73 80.04
C ASN A 296 61.41 -11.80 81.37
N MET A 297 60.07 -11.79 81.29
CA MET A 297 59.18 -12.61 82.12
C MET A 297 57.80 -12.72 81.46
N LEU A 298 57.52 -13.84 80.78
CA LEU A 298 56.17 -14.43 80.73
C LEU A 298 56.27 -15.88 80.21
N GLN A 299 56.64 -16.77 81.13
CA GLN A 299 56.30 -18.17 81.06
C GLN A 299 54.87 -18.39 81.55
N LYS A 300 54.16 -19.28 80.84
CA LYS A 300 52.95 -20.05 81.21
C LYS A 300 51.63 -19.25 81.26
N GLU A 301 50.47 -19.76 80.84
CA GLU A 301 50.01 -21.09 80.46
C GLU A 301 48.62 -20.93 79.79
N GLY A 302 48.25 -21.88 78.93
CA GLY A 302 46.87 -22.38 78.81
C GLY A 302 45.75 -21.38 78.50
N ARG A 303 45.62 -20.95 77.25
CA ARG A 303 44.28 -20.86 76.64
C ARG A 303 44.31 -21.50 75.27
N GLN A 304 43.53 -22.57 75.15
CA GLN A 304 43.12 -23.13 73.86
C GLN A 304 42.57 -22.00 72.99
N ARG A 305 43.37 -21.54 72.03
CA ARG A 305 42.86 -20.87 70.83
C ARG A 305 42.73 -21.95 69.78
N GLY A 306 41.51 -22.06 69.25
CA GLY A 306 41.02 -23.17 68.45
C GLY A 306 42.03 -23.69 67.44
N THR A 307 42.07 -25.01 67.35
CA THR A 307 42.68 -25.77 66.27
C THR A 307 42.16 -25.27 64.92
N TRP A 308 42.82 -24.26 64.35
CA TRP A 308 42.66 -23.92 62.95
C TRP A 308 43.35 -25.04 62.17
N SER A 309 42.59 -26.08 61.81
CA SER A 309 43.13 -27.17 61.01
C SER A 309 43.33 -26.69 59.58
N GLY A 310 44.55 -26.24 59.24
CA GLY A 310 44.94 -25.92 57.85
C GLY A 310 44.65 -27.07 56.88
N LYS A 311 44.69 -28.31 57.37
CA LYS A 311 44.32 -29.52 56.59
C LYS A 311 42.90 -29.51 56.01
N LYS A 312 41.92 -28.89 56.68
CA LYS A 312 40.55 -28.76 56.13
C LYS A 312 40.47 -27.63 55.11
N ALA A 313 41.10 -26.49 55.38
CA ALA A 313 41.12 -25.37 54.44
C ALA A 313 41.83 -25.72 53.13
N ASP A 314 42.97 -26.44 53.20
CA ASP A 314 43.67 -26.93 52.01
C ASP A 314 42.85 -28.00 51.27
N SER A 315 42.21 -28.91 52.01
CA SER A 315 41.30 -29.92 51.43
C SER A 315 40.11 -29.28 50.71
N ASP A 316 39.52 -28.24 51.27
CA ASP A 316 38.42 -27.50 50.67
C ASP A 316 38.90 -26.70 49.45
N PHE A 317 40.14 -26.21 49.45
CA PHE A 317 40.76 -25.52 48.32
C PHE A 317 41.03 -26.47 47.15
N TYR A 318 41.61 -27.65 47.42
CA TYR A 318 41.77 -28.70 46.41
C TYR A 318 40.44 -29.17 45.86
N LYS A 319 39.43 -29.34 46.72
CA LYS A 319 38.07 -29.69 46.30
C LYS A 319 37.46 -28.61 45.39
N MET A 320 37.54 -27.34 45.78
CA MET A 320 37.05 -26.22 44.97
C MET A 320 37.75 -26.15 43.61
N ILE A 321 39.06 -26.39 43.56
CA ILE A 321 39.81 -26.45 42.30
C ILE A 321 39.30 -27.60 41.44
N VAL A 322 39.18 -28.81 41.98
CA VAL A 322 38.65 -29.98 41.26
C VAL A 322 37.23 -29.72 40.77
N ASP A 323 36.34 -29.23 41.62
CA ASP A 323 34.96 -28.88 41.28
C ASP A 323 34.92 -27.84 40.14
N SER A 324 35.80 -26.83 40.17
CA SER A 324 35.90 -25.83 39.09
C SER A 324 36.41 -26.42 37.76
N TYR A 325 37.36 -27.36 37.82
CA TYR A 325 37.85 -28.08 36.64
C TYR A 325 36.79 -29.04 36.09
N GLU A 326 36.04 -29.72 36.95
CA GLU A 326 34.94 -30.59 36.56
C GLU A 326 33.80 -29.78 35.94
N ALA A 327 33.41 -28.66 36.55
CA ALA A 327 32.41 -27.75 35.98
C ALA A 327 32.83 -27.26 34.58
N LYS A 328 34.09 -26.82 34.43
CA LYS A 328 34.62 -26.38 33.14
C LYS A 328 34.73 -27.51 32.12
N LYS A 329 35.05 -28.74 32.56
CA LYS A 329 35.04 -29.92 31.71
C LYS A 329 33.62 -30.25 31.23
N GLN A 330 32.62 -30.15 32.10
CA GLN A 330 31.22 -30.37 31.71
C GLN A 330 30.75 -29.31 30.73
N GLU A 331 31.06 -28.03 30.97
CA GLU A 331 30.77 -26.94 30.03
C GLU A 331 31.39 -27.21 28.64
N LEU A 332 32.67 -27.60 28.59
CA LEU A 332 33.33 -27.97 27.34
C LEU A 332 32.70 -29.18 26.65
N LEU A 333 32.19 -30.17 27.39
CA LEU A 333 31.51 -31.33 26.81
C LEU A 333 30.16 -30.93 26.21
N VAL A 334 29.40 -30.05 26.87
CA VAL A 334 28.13 -29.52 26.37
C VAL A 334 28.37 -28.66 25.13
N GLU A 335 29.31 -27.72 25.18
CA GLU A 335 29.66 -26.89 24.02
C GLU A 335 30.14 -27.75 22.84
N ASN A 336 30.91 -28.81 23.08
CA ASN A 336 31.32 -29.74 22.03
C ASN A 336 30.12 -30.48 21.41
N ALA A 337 29.13 -30.86 22.22
CA ALA A 337 27.92 -31.51 21.74
C ALA A 337 27.07 -30.55 20.86
N ASP A 338 26.93 -29.30 21.30
CA ASP A 338 26.20 -28.26 20.57
C ASP A 338 26.88 -27.89 19.24
N LEU A 339 28.22 -27.83 19.23
CA LEU A 339 29.01 -27.64 18.01
C LEU A 339 28.82 -28.79 17.01
N ARG A 340 28.83 -30.04 17.48
CA ARG A 340 28.55 -31.22 16.64
C ARG A 340 27.13 -31.18 16.07
N ALA A 341 26.14 -30.78 16.88
CA ALA A 341 24.76 -30.62 16.42
C ALA A 341 24.63 -29.53 15.35
N SER A 342 25.28 -28.38 15.56
CA SER A 342 25.32 -27.26 14.61
C SER A 342 25.97 -27.66 13.28
N LEU A 343 27.08 -28.40 13.33
CA LEU A 343 27.73 -28.93 12.13
C LEU A 343 26.85 -29.92 11.35
N ARG A 344 26.08 -30.76 12.04
CA ARG A 344 25.09 -31.66 11.40
C ARG A 344 23.98 -30.87 10.71
N SER A 345 23.46 -29.82 11.35
CA SER A 345 22.45 -28.93 10.77
C SER A 345 22.99 -28.27 9.50
N LEU A 346 24.18 -27.64 9.58
CA LEU A 346 24.80 -26.99 8.44
C LEU A 346 25.04 -27.98 7.27
N GLN A 347 25.47 -29.22 7.59
CA GLN A 347 25.60 -30.27 6.58
C GLN A 347 24.27 -30.64 5.91
N ALA A 348 23.15 -30.64 6.66
CA ALA A 348 21.83 -30.89 6.11
C ALA A 348 21.39 -29.73 5.20
N ASP A 349 21.54 -28.50 5.65
CA ASP A 349 21.17 -27.29 4.89
C ASP A 349 21.96 -27.20 3.58
N MET A 350 23.28 -27.41 3.63
CA MET A 350 24.12 -27.40 2.42
C MET A 350 23.74 -28.52 1.45
N ARG A 351 23.30 -29.67 1.95
CA ARG A 351 22.82 -30.79 1.12
C ARG A 351 21.48 -30.46 0.48
N GLU A 352 20.56 -29.85 1.24
CA GLU A 352 19.28 -29.40 0.73
C GLU A 352 19.45 -28.33 -0.35
N LEU A 353 20.29 -27.32 -0.13
CA LEU A 353 20.63 -26.30 -1.13
C LEU A 353 21.25 -26.90 -2.39
N LEU A 354 22.04 -27.96 -2.25
CA LEU A 354 22.63 -28.64 -3.39
C LEU A 354 21.62 -29.52 -4.15
N ASN A 355 20.63 -30.10 -3.46
CA ASN A 355 19.66 -31.06 -3.99
C ASN A 355 18.30 -30.46 -4.43
N SER A 356 17.86 -29.33 -3.85
CA SER A 356 16.52 -28.75 -4.03
C SER A 356 16.21 -28.32 -5.47
N GLN A 357 17.22 -28.13 -6.32
CA GLN A 357 17.04 -27.78 -7.73
C GLN A 357 17.06 -28.98 -8.70
N GLY A 358 17.23 -30.21 -8.21
CA GLY A 358 17.07 -31.41 -9.05
C GLY A 358 15.61 -31.71 -9.42
N HIS A 359 14.64 -30.95 -8.90
CA HIS A 359 13.21 -31.23 -9.01
C HIS A 359 12.39 -30.05 -9.55
N VAL A 360 12.94 -29.25 -10.47
CA VAL A 360 12.12 -28.42 -11.37
C VAL A 360 11.78 -29.26 -12.59
N LYS A 361 10.82 -30.19 -12.42
CA LYS A 361 10.05 -30.73 -13.54
C LYS A 361 8.97 -29.69 -13.87
N GLY A 362 9.22 -28.92 -14.91
CA GLY A 362 8.27 -28.00 -15.53
C GLY A 362 8.60 -27.89 -17.02
N GLU A 363 7.90 -28.70 -17.81
CA GLU A 363 7.62 -28.58 -19.24
C GLU A 363 8.44 -27.56 -20.04
N ALA A 364 9.49 -28.03 -20.72
CA ALA A 364 10.07 -27.36 -21.88
C ALA A 364 10.41 -28.41 -22.93
N ASN A 365 9.44 -28.68 -23.80
CA ASN A 365 9.64 -29.47 -25.00
C ASN A 365 10.13 -28.54 -26.13
N HIS A 366 11.42 -28.20 -26.16
CA HIS A 366 12.12 -27.77 -27.39
C HIS A 366 13.65 -27.78 -27.22
N MET A 367 14.27 -28.76 -27.90
CA MET A 367 15.61 -28.75 -28.52
C MET A 367 16.79 -28.06 -27.79
N GLY A 368 17.71 -28.90 -27.29
CA GLY A 368 19.15 -28.61 -27.36
C GLY A 368 19.91 -28.55 -26.03
N ALA A 369 20.78 -29.56 -25.82
CA ALA A 369 21.83 -29.64 -24.80
C ALA A 369 21.39 -29.73 -23.32
N GLY A 370 20.94 -30.92 -22.93
CA GLY A 370 20.97 -31.33 -21.53
C GLY A 370 22.42 -31.41 -21.03
N VAL A 371 22.91 -30.36 -20.40
CA VAL A 371 24.06 -30.47 -19.49
C VAL A 371 23.57 -31.26 -18.29
N MET A 372 23.82 -32.56 -18.33
CA MET A 372 23.75 -33.43 -17.16
C MET A 372 24.74 -32.84 -16.14
N MET A 373 24.27 -31.98 -15.26
CA MET A 373 25.05 -31.48 -14.13
C MET A 373 25.36 -32.70 -13.26
N THR A 374 26.59 -33.19 -13.38
CA THR A 374 27.14 -34.27 -12.58
C THR A 374 26.84 -33.99 -11.10
N PRO A 375 26.24 -34.93 -10.35
CA PRO A 375 26.08 -34.78 -8.91
C PRO A 375 27.45 -34.49 -8.31
N CYS A 376 27.57 -33.39 -7.56
CA CYS A 376 28.81 -33.04 -6.89
C CYS A 376 29.21 -34.19 -5.95
N GLU A 377 30.23 -34.97 -6.33
CA GLU A 377 30.77 -36.06 -5.54
C GLU A 377 31.45 -35.47 -4.30
N THR A 378 30.66 -35.26 -3.25
CA THR A 378 31.19 -34.80 -1.97
C THR A 378 31.65 -35.99 -1.15
N PRO A 379 32.86 -35.96 -0.54
CA PRO A 379 33.48 -37.10 0.13
C PRO A 379 32.62 -37.77 1.21
N LEU A 380 31.76 -36.99 1.88
CA LEU A 380 30.91 -37.50 2.95
C LEU A 380 29.61 -38.14 2.46
N ARG A 381 29.17 -37.91 1.21
CA ARG A 381 27.94 -38.48 0.59
C ARG A 381 26.70 -38.54 1.51
N GLY A 382 26.60 -37.63 2.48
CA GLY A 382 25.50 -37.56 3.44
C GLY A 382 25.68 -38.27 4.79
N ARG A 383 26.81 -38.94 5.04
CA ARG A 383 27.17 -39.52 6.35
C ARG A 383 27.25 -38.45 7.45
N THR A 384 26.52 -38.66 8.54
CA THR A 384 26.51 -37.79 9.73
C THR A 384 27.12 -38.45 10.97
N ASP A 385 27.42 -39.75 10.89
CA ASP A 385 28.14 -40.56 11.89
C ASP A 385 29.57 -40.04 12.13
N ILE A 386 30.18 -39.43 11.11
CA ILE A 386 31.55 -38.88 11.16
C ILE A 386 31.70 -37.71 12.15
N PHE A 387 30.62 -37.01 12.49
CA PHE A 387 30.64 -35.93 13.49
C PHE A 387 30.71 -36.44 14.93
N ASP A 388 30.43 -37.73 15.16
CA ASP A 388 30.46 -38.30 16.51
C ASP A 388 31.80 -38.94 16.87
N LEU A 389 32.67 -39.17 15.87
CA LEU A 389 34.03 -39.67 16.07
C LEU A 389 34.96 -38.64 16.73
N PRO A 390 36.06 -39.08 17.37
CA PRO A 390 37.08 -38.18 17.91
C PRO A 390 37.58 -37.20 16.83
N TYR A 391 37.45 -35.90 17.10
CA TYR A 391 37.66 -34.84 16.12
C TYR A 391 39.00 -34.94 15.36
N HIS A 392 40.08 -35.31 16.04
CA HIS A 392 41.40 -35.44 15.41
C HIS A 392 41.47 -36.52 14.32
N LEU A 393 40.58 -37.51 14.33
CA LEU A 393 40.52 -38.58 13.32
C LEU A 393 39.69 -38.20 12.09
N THR A 394 38.75 -37.27 12.24
CA THR A 394 37.78 -36.92 11.19
C THR A 394 37.88 -35.47 10.71
N ARG A 395 38.76 -34.67 11.32
CA ARG A 395 38.98 -33.25 11.02
C ARG A 395 39.12 -32.99 9.52
N ASP A 396 40.04 -33.69 8.86
CA ASP A 396 40.38 -33.42 7.46
C ASP A 396 39.23 -33.80 6.52
N GLU A 397 38.49 -34.86 6.81
CA GLU A 397 37.33 -35.28 6.02
C GLU A 397 36.16 -34.29 6.14
N ILE A 398 35.87 -33.84 7.37
CA ILE A 398 34.86 -32.81 7.64
C ILE A 398 35.24 -31.51 6.92
N GLU A 399 36.48 -31.08 7.08
CA GLU A 399 36.99 -29.84 6.49
C GLU A 399 36.94 -29.88 4.96
N ASN A 400 37.45 -30.95 4.35
CA ASN A 400 37.45 -31.13 2.89
C ASN A 400 36.03 -31.19 2.33
N SER A 401 35.11 -31.90 2.98
CA SER A 401 33.73 -31.96 2.52
C SER A 401 33.02 -30.61 2.63
N MET A 402 33.26 -29.83 3.69
CA MET A 402 32.63 -28.51 3.82
C MET A 402 33.20 -27.54 2.78
N ARG A 403 34.53 -27.53 2.57
CA ARG A 403 35.18 -26.71 1.52
C ARG A 403 34.65 -27.05 0.13
N ALA A 404 34.54 -28.33 -0.20
CA ALA A 404 33.99 -28.78 -1.49
C ALA A 404 32.54 -28.33 -1.70
N LYS A 405 31.68 -28.48 -0.67
CA LYS A 405 30.28 -28.02 -0.74
C LYS A 405 30.17 -26.50 -0.89
N ILE A 406 30.97 -25.73 -0.15
CA ILE A 406 31.02 -24.26 -0.28
C ILE A 406 31.46 -23.86 -1.70
N ALA A 407 32.49 -24.51 -2.24
CA ALA A 407 32.97 -24.23 -3.59
C ALA A 407 31.88 -24.48 -4.65
N SER A 408 31.18 -25.63 -4.56
CA SER A 408 30.08 -25.97 -5.46
C SER A 408 28.89 -25.01 -5.35
N ILE A 409 28.55 -24.56 -4.14
CA ILE A 409 27.50 -23.54 -3.94
C ILE A 409 27.92 -22.20 -4.57
N ARG A 410 29.18 -21.77 -4.41
CA ARG A 410 29.70 -20.52 -4.99
C ARG A 410 29.68 -20.54 -6.51
N GLU A 411 30.18 -21.61 -7.13
CA GLU A 411 30.16 -21.80 -8.58
C GLU A 411 28.73 -21.74 -9.13
N ARG A 412 27.77 -22.37 -8.43
CA ARG A 412 26.36 -22.30 -8.81
C ARG A 412 25.78 -20.89 -8.69
N MET A 413 26.12 -20.15 -7.62
CA MET A 413 25.68 -18.75 -7.46
C MET A 413 26.21 -17.87 -8.60
N GLU A 414 27.47 -18.06 -9.00
CA GLU A 414 28.09 -17.33 -10.11
C GLU A 414 27.40 -17.64 -11.45
N HIS A 415 27.03 -18.91 -11.69
CA HIS A 415 26.23 -19.30 -12.85
C HIS A 415 24.83 -18.67 -12.85
N LEU A 416 24.13 -18.64 -11.71
CA LEU A 416 22.80 -18.01 -11.61
C LEU A 416 22.87 -16.49 -11.85
N GLN A 417 23.89 -15.83 -11.30
CA GLN A 417 24.11 -14.39 -11.54
C GLN A 417 24.42 -14.10 -13.01
N SER A 418 25.25 -14.93 -13.64
CA SER A 418 25.55 -14.82 -15.06
C SER A 418 24.30 -15.05 -15.92
N ALA A 419 23.49 -16.06 -15.60
CA ALA A 419 22.22 -16.32 -16.30
C ALA A 419 21.22 -15.16 -16.14
N GLN A 420 21.17 -14.53 -14.97
CA GLN A 420 20.31 -13.36 -14.71
C GLN A 420 20.79 -12.12 -15.50
N SER A 421 22.10 -11.89 -15.58
CA SER A 421 22.68 -10.82 -16.42
C SER A 421 22.36 -11.04 -17.89
N MET A 422 22.53 -12.26 -18.39
CA MET A 422 22.22 -12.62 -19.79
C MET A 422 20.71 -12.51 -20.09
N ALA A 423 19.84 -12.80 -19.13
CA ALA A 423 18.39 -12.61 -19.29
C ALA A 423 18.02 -11.13 -19.37
N ALA A 424 18.60 -10.29 -18.50
CA ALA A 424 18.41 -8.84 -18.55
C ALA A 424 18.94 -8.24 -19.87
N GLU A 425 20.10 -8.68 -20.35
CA GLU A 425 20.64 -8.24 -21.65
C GLU A 425 19.71 -8.63 -22.81
N ARG A 426 19.15 -9.85 -22.81
CA ARG A 426 18.16 -10.28 -23.81
C ARG A 426 16.89 -9.44 -23.77
N GLU A 427 16.37 -9.14 -22.58
CA GLU A 427 15.19 -8.29 -22.42
C GLU A 427 15.44 -6.87 -22.97
N THR A 428 16.61 -6.29 -22.72
CA THR A 428 16.97 -4.99 -23.33
C THR A 428 17.17 -5.08 -24.85
N ALA A 429 17.65 -6.21 -25.36
CA ALA A 429 17.80 -6.43 -26.80
C ALA A 429 16.43 -6.53 -27.48
N THR A 430 15.49 -7.30 -26.90
CA THR A 430 14.11 -7.38 -27.40
C THR A 430 13.39 -6.04 -27.33
N GLN A 431 13.63 -5.24 -26.30
CA GLN A 431 13.07 -3.90 -26.19
C GLN A 431 13.57 -2.99 -27.33
N ARG A 432 14.87 -3.04 -27.65
CA ARG A 432 15.45 -2.29 -28.76
C ARG A 432 14.93 -2.75 -30.12
N GLU A 433 14.69 -4.05 -30.29
CA GLU A 433 14.08 -4.58 -31.52
C GLU A 433 12.65 -4.04 -31.70
N LEU A 434 11.84 -4.04 -30.65
CA LEU A 434 10.49 -3.44 -30.67
C LEU A 434 10.52 -1.94 -30.97
N ASP A 435 11.45 -1.19 -30.38
CA ASP A 435 11.61 0.25 -30.65
C ASP A 435 12.01 0.52 -32.11
N LEU A 436 12.88 -0.32 -32.68
CA LEU A 436 13.27 -0.24 -34.10
C LEU A 436 12.12 -0.59 -35.04
N GLU A 437 11.29 -1.58 -34.69
CA GLU A 437 10.08 -1.91 -35.45
C GLU A 437 9.08 -0.75 -35.44
N ALA A 438 8.90 -0.08 -34.30
CA ALA A 438 8.06 1.11 -34.20
C ALA A 438 8.59 2.26 -35.08
N GLN A 439 9.90 2.53 -35.06
CA GLN A 439 10.52 3.54 -35.92
C GLN A 439 10.39 3.22 -37.41
N LEU A 440 10.49 1.94 -37.79
CA LEU A 440 10.28 1.52 -39.17
C LEU A 440 8.82 1.69 -39.61
N LEU A 441 7.86 1.44 -38.73
CA LEU A 441 6.44 1.71 -39.00
C LEU A 441 6.17 3.20 -39.17
N GLU A 442 6.75 4.05 -38.31
CA GLU A 442 6.66 5.50 -38.41
C GLU A 442 7.29 6.01 -39.71
N ALA A 443 8.50 5.55 -40.06
CA ALA A 443 9.16 5.90 -41.31
C ALA A 443 8.34 5.48 -42.54
N ARG A 444 7.70 4.31 -42.50
CA ARG A 444 6.78 3.86 -43.57
C ARG A 444 5.54 4.75 -43.68
N SER A 445 4.96 5.17 -42.55
CA SER A 445 3.83 6.11 -42.53
C SER A 445 4.21 7.46 -43.11
N LEU A 446 5.38 8.00 -42.75
CA LEU A 446 5.90 9.25 -43.29
C LEU A 446 6.14 9.17 -44.80
N ILE A 447 6.72 8.07 -45.29
CA ILE A 447 6.90 7.85 -46.73
C ILE A 447 5.54 7.79 -47.43
N GLN A 448 4.56 7.08 -46.87
CA GLN A 448 3.22 7.00 -47.44
C GLN A 448 2.50 8.35 -47.49
N GLU A 449 2.67 9.16 -46.44
CA GLU A 449 2.14 10.53 -46.39
C GLU A 449 2.86 11.43 -47.40
N GLN A 450 4.19 11.33 -47.52
CA GLN A 450 4.98 12.03 -48.54
C GLN A 450 4.57 11.63 -49.95
N GLU A 451 4.37 10.34 -50.22
CA GLU A 451 3.85 9.84 -51.50
C GLU A 451 2.46 10.41 -51.80
N SER A 452 1.58 10.46 -50.81
CA SER A 452 0.25 11.06 -50.95
C SER A 452 0.31 12.57 -51.21
N ILE A 453 1.21 13.30 -50.54
CA ILE A 453 1.43 14.73 -50.77
C ILE A 453 2.05 14.95 -52.17
N ILE A 454 2.98 14.09 -52.59
CA ILE A 454 3.57 14.16 -53.93
C ILE A 454 2.49 13.89 -54.99
N GLU A 455 1.65 12.86 -54.83
CA GLU A 455 0.51 12.60 -55.71
C GLU A 455 -0.49 13.77 -55.73
N MET A 456 -0.76 14.37 -54.57
CA MET A 456 -1.63 15.55 -54.45
C MET A 456 -0.99 16.78 -55.12
N SER A 457 0.31 17.00 -54.97
CA SER A 457 1.04 18.13 -55.58
C SER A 457 1.25 17.97 -57.09
N ILE A 458 1.34 16.73 -57.59
CA ILE A 458 1.31 16.43 -59.03
C ILE A 458 -0.11 16.59 -59.59
N SER A 459 -1.14 16.31 -58.78
CA SER A 459 -2.56 16.48 -59.14
C SER A 459 -3.03 17.94 -59.07
N ILE A 460 -2.44 18.75 -58.17
CA ILE A 460 -2.67 20.18 -58.00
C ILE A 460 -1.48 20.90 -58.62
N GLY A 461 -1.48 21.07 -59.95
CA GLY A 461 -0.36 21.67 -60.68
C GLY A 461 0.14 23.01 -60.11
N ASP A 462 1.47 23.16 -60.10
CA ASP A 462 2.28 24.40 -60.00
C ASP A 462 1.65 25.61 -59.28
N THR A 463 2.03 25.86 -58.01
CA THR A 463 2.25 27.23 -57.46
C THR A 463 2.79 27.16 -56.00
N PRO A 464 4.11 27.35 -55.75
CA PRO A 464 4.68 27.22 -54.41
C PRO A 464 4.81 28.57 -53.68
N GLY A 465 4.35 28.65 -52.42
CA GLY A 465 4.80 29.70 -51.49
C GLY A 465 3.85 30.15 -50.36
N HIS A 466 2.53 30.01 -50.51
CA HIS A 466 1.58 30.54 -49.50
C HIS A 466 1.01 29.47 -48.55
N SER A 467 0.87 28.23 -49.03
CA SER A 467 0.22 27.13 -48.28
C SER A 467 1.08 26.62 -47.10
N GLU A 468 2.40 26.53 -47.28
CA GLU A 468 3.32 26.01 -46.25
C GLU A 468 3.40 26.93 -45.02
N ARG A 469 3.30 28.24 -45.22
CA ARG A 469 3.36 29.23 -44.13
C ARG A 469 2.13 29.17 -43.23
N MET A 470 0.95 28.97 -43.83
CA MET A 470 -0.32 28.85 -43.12
C MET A 470 -0.40 27.55 -42.31
N ASN A 471 0.19 26.45 -42.82
CA ASN A 471 0.27 25.18 -42.09
C ASN A 471 1.17 25.24 -40.85
N MET A 472 2.30 25.96 -40.91
CA MET A 472 3.21 26.10 -39.78
C MET A 472 2.61 26.99 -38.66
N GLU A 473 1.83 28.01 -39.04
CA GLU A 473 1.14 28.90 -38.10
C GLU A 473 -0.01 28.16 -37.37
N LEU A 474 -0.78 27.33 -38.10
CA LEU A 474 -1.80 26.46 -37.52
C LEU A 474 -1.24 25.40 -36.56
N GLN A 475 -0.06 24.83 -36.85
CA GLN A 475 0.60 23.89 -35.95
C GLN A 475 1.09 24.56 -34.67
N GLN A 476 1.59 25.80 -34.76
CA GLN A 476 2.04 26.56 -33.60
C GLN A 476 0.87 26.97 -32.68
N GLU A 477 -0.27 27.35 -33.27
CA GLU A 477 -1.49 27.68 -32.54
C GLU A 477 -2.09 26.45 -31.83
N ALA A 478 -2.08 25.28 -32.47
CA ALA A 478 -2.51 24.02 -31.85
C ALA A 478 -1.63 23.62 -30.65
N ALA A 479 -0.31 23.83 -30.73
CA ALA A 479 0.61 23.54 -29.63
C ALA A 479 0.41 24.49 -28.43
N LEU A 480 0.11 25.77 -28.69
CA LEU A 480 -0.21 26.74 -27.64
C LEU A 480 -1.53 26.40 -26.96
N SER A 481 -2.57 26.05 -27.73
CA SER A 481 -3.87 25.64 -27.18
C SER A 481 -3.76 24.41 -26.28
N ALA A 482 -2.95 23.41 -26.66
CA ALA A 482 -2.72 22.22 -25.84
C ALA A 482 -2.03 22.55 -24.51
N MET A 483 -1.05 23.46 -24.51
CA MET A 483 -0.38 23.90 -23.28
C MET A 483 -1.30 24.73 -22.37
N GLU A 484 -2.20 25.52 -22.95
CA GLU A 484 -3.20 26.28 -22.20
C GLU A 484 -4.23 25.36 -21.53
N GLU A 485 -4.64 24.29 -22.22
CA GLU A 485 -5.50 23.24 -21.65
C GLU A 485 -4.84 22.51 -20.47
N ASP A 486 -3.58 22.09 -20.61
CA ASP A 486 -2.81 21.45 -19.53
C ASP A 486 -2.64 22.39 -18.33
N ARG A 487 -2.38 23.68 -18.60
CA ARG A 487 -2.30 24.69 -17.55
C ARG A 487 -3.63 24.87 -16.82
N ALA A 488 -4.75 24.91 -17.54
CA ALA A 488 -6.08 25.03 -16.93
C ALA A 488 -6.41 23.81 -16.04
N LEU A 489 -6.05 22.60 -16.48
CA LEU A 489 -6.22 21.38 -15.67
C LEU A 489 -5.39 21.42 -14.39
N LEU A 490 -4.15 21.92 -14.45
CA LEU A 490 -3.29 22.09 -13.29
C LEU A 490 -3.82 23.15 -12.31
N GLU A 491 -4.33 24.27 -12.83
CA GLU A 491 -4.95 25.33 -12.01
C GLU A 491 -6.22 24.81 -11.32
N GLU A 492 -7.05 24.02 -12.00
CA GLU A 492 -8.23 23.39 -11.38
C GLU A 492 -7.82 22.35 -10.33
N ARG A 493 -6.79 21.54 -10.58
CA ARG A 493 -6.27 20.59 -9.58
C ARG A 493 -5.71 21.30 -8.36
N LYS A 494 -5.04 22.43 -8.55
CA LYS A 494 -4.54 23.29 -7.45
C LYS A 494 -5.71 23.85 -6.64
N ARG A 495 -6.75 24.35 -7.29
CA ARG A 495 -7.98 24.85 -6.64
C ARG A 495 -8.66 23.77 -5.80
N GLN A 496 -8.71 22.53 -6.29
CA GLN A 496 -9.22 21.39 -5.52
C GLN A 496 -8.40 21.15 -4.25
N LEU A 497 -7.08 21.07 -4.35
CA LEU A 497 -6.20 20.86 -3.19
C LEU A 497 -6.32 21.99 -2.16
N GLU A 498 -6.49 23.24 -2.61
CA GLU A 498 -6.72 24.38 -1.73
C GLU A 498 -8.08 24.28 -1.02
N SER A 499 -9.13 23.85 -1.73
CA SER A 499 -10.45 23.61 -1.12
C SER A 499 -10.44 22.47 -0.10
N GLU A 500 -9.72 21.38 -0.38
CA GLU A 500 -9.51 20.28 0.54
C GLU A 500 -8.74 20.76 1.78
N ARG A 501 -7.66 21.52 1.59
CA ARG A 501 -6.87 22.11 2.68
C ARG A 501 -7.73 22.99 3.58
N ALA A 502 -8.56 23.86 3.00
CA ALA A 502 -9.48 24.72 3.76
C ALA A 502 -10.53 23.91 4.54
N ALA A 503 -11.03 22.81 3.97
CA ALA A 503 -11.95 21.90 4.65
C ALA A 503 -11.28 21.21 5.85
N TYR A 504 -10.03 20.75 5.70
CA TYR A 504 -9.27 20.16 6.80
C TYR A 504 -8.98 21.17 7.92
N GLU A 505 -8.66 22.42 7.57
CA GLU A 505 -8.42 23.49 8.55
C GLU A 505 -9.70 23.82 9.33
N SER A 506 -10.85 23.90 8.66
CA SER A 506 -12.16 24.07 9.30
C SER A 506 -12.49 22.92 10.26
N MET A 507 -12.24 21.67 9.85
CA MET A 507 -12.45 20.49 10.70
C MET A 507 -11.54 20.50 11.92
N ALA A 508 -10.27 20.92 11.78
CA ALA A 508 -9.34 21.03 12.90
C ALA A 508 -9.82 22.07 13.93
N LEU A 509 -10.29 23.25 13.46
CA LEU A 509 -10.85 24.28 14.33
C LEU A 509 -12.12 23.80 15.06
N GLN A 510 -12.98 23.02 14.40
CA GLN A 510 -14.15 22.42 15.02
C GLN A 510 -13.77 21.45 16.15
N LEU A 511 -12.81 20.56 15.89
CA LEU A 511 -12.31 19.62 16.89
C LEU A 511 -11.68 20.34 18.09
N ASP A 512 -10.98 21.45 17.88
CA ASP A 512 -10.42 22.25 18.95
C ASP A 512 -11.50 22.93 19.82
N GLU A 513 -12.57 23.47 19.20
CA GLU A 513 -13.69 24.04 19.97
C GLU A 513 -14.46 22.96 20.72
N GLU A 514 -14.66 21.77 20.14
CA GLU A 514 -15.25 20.61 20.82
C GLU A 514 -14.39 20.17 22.01
N ARG A 515 -13.08 20.05 21.83
CA ARG A 515 -12.14 19.74 22.91
C ARG A 515 -12.20 20.78 24.02
N ARG A 516 -12.33 22.07 23.67
CA ARG A 516 -12.48 23.16 24.63
C ARG A 516 -13.82 23.09 25.36
N LYS A 517 -14.91 22.69 24.70
CA LYS A 517 -16.24 22.47 25.31
C LYS A 517 -16.19 21.31 26.31
N LEU A 518 -15.68 20.16 25.89
CA LEU A 518 -15.48 18.99 26.75
C LEU A 518 -14.60 19.34 27.95
N GLY A 519 -13.55 20.15 27.75
CA GLY A 519 -12.70 20.65 28.83
C GLY A 519 -13.42 21.57 29.83
N ARG A 520 -14.46 22.31 29.40
CA ARG A 520 -15.31 23.11 30.30
C ARG A 520 -16.28 22.22 31.08
N GLU A 521 -16.91 21.26 30.41
CA GLU A 521 -17.83 20.30 31.03
C GLU A 521 -17.11 19.43 32.08
N ARG A 522 -15.91 18.96 31.76
CA ARG A 522 -15.06 18.24 32.70
C ARG A 522 -14.75 19.07 33.96
N ARG A 523 -14.43 20.35 33.80
CA ARG A 523 -14.20 21.25 34.95
C ARG A 523 -15.45 21.45 35.81
N LYS A 524 -16.62 21.64 35.17
CA LYS A 524 -17.90 21.72 35.89
C LYS A 524 -18.18 20.46 36.71
N LEU A 525 -17.98 19.28 36.10
CA LEU A 525 -18.15 18.00 36.81
C LEU A 525 -17.17 17.85 37.98
N GLU A 526 -15.92 18.26 37.82
CA GLU A 526 -14.94 18.26 38.92
C GLU A 526 -15.32 19.26 40.03
N GLU A 527 -15.83 20.44 39.68
CA GLU A 527 -16.33 21.43 40.63
C GLU A 527 -17.57 20.93 41.38
N GLU A 528 -18.53 20.32 40.69
CA GLU A 528 -19.70 19.66 41.29
C GLU A 528 -19.27 18.51 42.21
N GLN A 529 -18.29 17.70 41.80
CA GLN A 529 -17.73 16.64 42.63
C GLN A 529 -17.07 17.20 43.90
N ARG A 530 -16.30 18.28 43.78
CA ARG A 530 -15.69 18.98 44.93
C ARG A 530 -16.76 19.60 45.83
N ALA A 531 -17.79 20.22 45.26
CA ALA A 531 -18.90 20.80 46.00
C ALA A 531 -19.70 19.71 46.75
N TRP A 532 -19.90 18.56 46.13
CA TRP A 532 -20.55 17.41 46.75
C TRP A 532 -19.70 16.83 47.89
N GLN A 533 -18.38 16.68 47.70
CA GLN A 533 -17.45 16.26 48.76
C GLN A 533 -17.43 17.26 49.93
N THR A 534 -17.43 18.55 49.63
CA THR A 534 -17.46 19.62 50.66
C THR A 534 -18.79 19.60 51.42
N SER A 535 -19.91 19.42 50.72
CA SER A 535 -21.23 19.25 51.34
C SER A 535 -21.28 18.02 52.24
N LEU A 536 -20.69 16.90 51.79
CA LEU A 536 -20.58 15.68 52.57
C LEU A 536 -19.74 15.88 53.86
N GLN A 537 -18.64 16.63 53.78
CA GLN A 537 -17.84 16.99 54.96
C GLN A 537 -18.62 17.89 55.92
N LEU A 538 -19.31 18.91 55.42
CA LEU A 538 -20.13 19.80 56.24
C LEU A 538 -21.30 19.06 56.91
N TRP A 539 -21.91 18.09 56.22
CA TRP A 539 -22.93 17.21 56.81
C TRP A 539 -22.34 16.21 57.81
N GLY A 540 -21.11 15.73 57.58
CA GLY A 540 -20.37 14.88 58.51
C GLY A 540 -20.00 15.60 59.81
N ASP A 541 -19.58 16.86 59.72
CA ASP A 541 -19.25 17.70 60.88
C ASP A 541 -20.50 18.20 61.62
N ALA A 542 -21.62 18.40 60.91
CA ALA A 542 -22.89 18.82 61.51
C ALA A 542 -23.63 17.68 62.28
N ASN A 543 -23.21 16.42 62.15
CA ASN A 543 -23.89 15.27 62.75
C ASN A 543 -23.02 14.45 63.71
N VAL A 544 -22.11 15.10 64.46
CA VAL A 544 -21.48 14.50 65.65
C VAL A 544 -22.06 15.13 66.92
N PRO A 545 -23.10 14.53 67.53
CA PRO A 545 -23.40 14.79 68.93
C PRO A 545 -22.34 14.08 69.78
N SER A 546 -21.61 14.87 70.57
CA SER A 546 -20.81 14.38 71.69
C SER A 546 -21.73 13.69 72.71
N LEU A 547 -21.74 12.36 72.77
CA LEU A 547 -22.40 11.61 73.84
C LEU A 547 -21.60 10.33 74.17
N GLN A 548 -20.80 10.47 75.22
CA GLN A 548 -20.76 9.66 76.44
C GLN A 548 -21.29 8.21 76.39
N GLU A 549 -20.45 7.33 76.95
CA GLU A 549 -20.68 5.92 77.32
C GLU A 549 -22.12 5.57 77.70
N ASP A 550 -22.69 4.53 77.07
CA ASP A 550 -23.34 3.39 77.74
C ASP A 550 -23.96 2.38 76.76
N GLY A 551 -23.80 1.08 77.05
CA GLY A 551 -24.86 0.08 76.89
C GLY A 551 -25.09 -0.61 75.52
N HIS A 552 -24.80 -1.91 75.50
CA HIS A 552 -25.29 -2.98 74.60
C HIS A 552 -26.61 -2.75 73.83
N HIS A 553 -26.65 -3.12 72.53
CA HIS A 553 -27.52 -4.20 71.99
C HIS A 553 -27.32 -4.42 70.47
N HIS A 554 -27.27 -5.70 70.08
CA HIS A 554 -27.40 -6.21 68.71
C HIS A 554 -28.73 -5.81 68.06
N ILE A 555 -28.73 -5.30 66.82
CA ILE A 555 -29.70 -5.65 65.77
C ILE A 555 -29.01 -5.64 64.39
N LEU A 556 -29.19 -6.73 63.67
CA LEU A 556 -28.79 -7.01 62.28
C LEU A 556 -29.71 -6.29 61.28
N GLY A 557 -29.15 -5.81 60.16
CA GLY A 557 -29.94 -5.62 58.93
C GLY A 557 -29.51 -4.43 58.06
N ALA A 558 -28.67 -4.69 57.06
CA ALA A 558 -28.69 -4.09 55.70
C ALA A 558 -27.35 -4.32 54.98
N SER A 559 -27.00 -5.59 54.73
CA SER A 559 -25.89 -5.95 53.85
C SER A 559 -26.45 -6.46 52.53
N ASP A 560 -26.77 -5.57 51.59
CA ASP A 560 -27.01 -5.99 50.19
C ASP A 560 -26.85 -4.89 49.12
N VAL A 561 -26.43 -3.68 49.48
CA VAL A 561 -26.19 -2.59 48.49
C VAL A 561 -24.69 -2.30 48.26
N ASP A 562 -23.81 -2.68 49.20
CA ASP A 562 -22.38 -2.37 49.13
C ASP A 562 -21.54 -3.31 48.25
N ILE A 563 -22.09 -4.45 47.82
CA ILE A 563 -21.35 -5.42 46.99
C ILE A 563 -21.35 -5.01 45.51
N SER A 564 -22.35 -4.24 45.07
CA SER A 564 -22.48 -3.78 43.68
C SER A 564 -21.58 -2.58 43.38
N HIS A 565 -21.35 -1.68 44.35
CA HIS A 565 -20.48 -0.52 44.19
C HIS A 565 -18.98 -0.87 44.26
N SER A 566 -18.60 -1.91 45.01
CA SER A 566 -17.20 -2.36 45.08
C SER A 566 -16.74 -3.07 43.80
N LYS A 567 -17.60 -3.91 43.20
CA LYS A 567 -17.31 -4.58 41.91
C LYS A 567 -17.22 -3.61 40.72
N LEU A 568 -18.00 -2.53 40.71
CA LEU A 568 -17.88 -1.49 39.66
C LEU A 568 -16.60 -0.65 39.81
N LYS A 569 -16.18 -0.34 41.04
CA LYS A 569 -14.92 0.39 41.30
C LYS A 569 -13.70 -0.44 40.93
N GLN A 570 -13.72 -1.75 41.16
CA GLN A 570 -12.62 -2.65 40.79
C GLN A 570 -12.47 -2.80 39.27
N ASN A 571 -13.58 -2.99 38.55
CA ASN A 571 -13.57 -3.07 37.08
C ASN A 571 -13.17 -1.75 36.40
N GLY A 572 -13.48 -0.60 37.01
CA GLY A 572 -13.03 0.72 36.53
C GLY A 572 -11.54 0.96 36.77
N ALA A 573 -11.02 0.54 37.92
CA ALA A 573 -9.59 0.65 38.26
C ALA A 573 -8.71 -0.27 37.39
N ASP A 574 -9.18 -1.48 37.08
CA ASP A 574 -8.47 -2.42 36.21
C ASP A 574 -8.44 -1.95 34.75
N ARG A 575 -9.49 -1.26 34.27
CA ARG A 575 -9.50 -0.60 32.95
C ARG A 575 -8.57 0.61 32.89
N LEU A 576 -8.53 1.44 33.92
CA LEU A 576 -7.61 2.59 34.00
C LEU A 576 -6.14 2.15 34.12
N SER A 577 -5.85 1.04 34.82
CA SER A 577 -4.49 0.46 34.86
C SER A 577 -4.06 -0.21 33.55
N GLN A 578 -4.99 -0.65 32.70
CA GLN A 578 -4.68 -1.10 31.35
C GLN A 578 -4.42 0.07 30.37
N GLU A 579 -5.12 1.20 30.53
CA GLU A 579 -4.91 2.39 29.68
C GLU A 579 -3.67 3.21 30.07
N GLU A 580 -3.28 3.24 31.35
CA GLU A 580 -2.03 3.91 31.77
C GLU A 580 -0.76 3.19 31.31
N LYS A 581 -0.82 1.89 30.97
CA LYS A 581 0.33 1.14 30.45
C LYS A 581 0.71 1.47 29.00
N PHE A 582 -0.13 2.22 28.27
CA PHE A 582 0.12 2.60 26.87
C PHE A 582 0.49 4.08 26.67
N ARG A 583 0.67 4.86 27.74
CA ARG A 583 1.24 6.23 27.63
C ARG A 583 2.77 6.18 27.66
N LEU A 584 3.40 6.41 26.52
CA LEU A 584 4.83 6.73 26.45
C LEU A 584 5.11 8.07 27.17
N PRO A 585 6.20 8.22 27.95
CA PRO A 585 6.53 9.48 28.62
C PRO A 585 7.00 10.53 27.61
N ILE A 586 6.44 11.74 27.66
CA ILE A 586 6.96 12.93 26.99
C ILE A 586 8.08 13.51 27.88
N PRO A 587 9.31 13.70 27.41
CA PRO A 587 10.35 14.36 28.19
C PRO A 587 10.09 15.87 28.28
N PRO A 588 10.39 16.52 29.41
CA PRO A 588 10.23 17.96 29.56
C PRO A 588 11.25 18.70 28.68
N LEU A 589 10.78 19.71 27.94
CA LEU A 589 11.61 20.73 27.32
C LEU A 589 12.36 21.47 28.43
N GLY A 590 13.66 21.24 28.50
CA GLY A 590 14.55 21.99 29.38
C GLY A 590 14.92 23.32 28.74
N ASP A 591 14.73 24.40 29.51
CA ASP A 591 15.24 25.73 29.22
C ASP A 591 16.76 25.71 29.01
N THR A 592 17.21 26.30 27.90
CA THR A 592 18.62 26.51 27.60
C THR A 592 19.12 27.78 28.31
N VAL A 593 20.15 27.61 29.16
CA VAL A 593 21.13 28.65 29.52
C VAL A 593 22.42 28.37 28.75
#